data_AF-A0A9X2M5I8-F1
#
_entry.id   AF-A0A9X2M5I8-F1
#
_cell.length_a   1.000
_cell.length_b   1.000
_cell.length_c   1.000
_cell.angle_alpha   90.00
_cell.angle_beta   90.00
_cell.angle_gamma   90.00
#
_symmetry.space_group_name_H-M   'P 1'
#
loop_
_entity.id
_entity.type
_entity.pdbx_description
1 polymer ?
#
loop_
_entity_poly.entity_id
_entity_poly.type
_entity_poly.pdbx_seq_one_letter_code
_entity_poly.pdbx_strand_id
1 'polypeptide(L)'
;MDQGLAAVLGAFVGVVGTTATAVFTGRYMRQQAQDQAHIDHARWRREIRQETYAAMLVPITEARAVAREASRALIREDTDAEVESLLGQLEELIQTIRASCARLYLEGPIEVVRAGDAVLRKLRVVDNNLVTWKDSRVSSSEHPAEYIERHTIKAAEVASSVNWFTHEASKALDSTG
;
A
#
# COMPACT_ATOMS: atom_id res chain seq x y z
N MET A 1 -38.36 -60.22 -34.16
CA MET A 1 -38.59 -59.24 -33.09
C MET A 1 -37.53 -59.48 -32.01
N ASP A 2 -36.42 -58.76 -32.04
CA ASP A 2 -35.36 -58.77 -31.00
C ASP A 2 -34.89 -57.34 -30.65
N GLN A 3 -35.79 -56.36 -30.80
CA GLN A 3 -35.53 -54.97 -30.46
C GLN A 3 -35.60 -54.67 -28.95
N GLY A 4 -36.20 -55.57 -28.16
CA GLY A 4 -36.35 -55.41 -26.71
C GLY A 4 -35.05 -55.66 -25.93
N LEU A 5 -34.19 -56.57 -26.40
CA LEU A 5 -32.96 -56.93 -25.68
C LEU A 5 -31.82 -55.92 -25.92
N ALA A 6 -31.76 -55.32 -27.12
CA ALA A 6 -30.82 -54.24 -27.44
C ALA A 6 -31.11 -52.95 -26.64
N ALA A 7 -32.39 -52.65 -26.38
CA ALA A 7 -32.80 -51.49 -25.60
C ALA A 7 -32.44 -51.63 -24.11
N VAL A 8 -32.56 -52.83 -23.53
CA VAL A 8 -32.23 -53.08 -22.12
C VAL A 8 -30.71 -53.10 -21.88
N LEU A 9 -29.92 -53.62 -22.81
CA LEU A 9 -28.45 -53.58 -22.73
C LEU A 9 -27.88 -52.16 -22.97
N GLY A 10 -28.48 -51.38 -23.87
CA GLY A 10 -28.13 -49.96 -24.05
C GLY A 10 -28.44 -49.09 -22.84
N ALA A 11 -29.56 -49.35 -22.15
CA ALA A 11 -29.95 -48.64 -20.93
C ALA A 11 -29.03 -48.95 -19.73
N PHE A 12 -28.54 -50.19 -19.60
CA PHE A 12 -27.62 -50.56 -18.51
C PHE A 12 -26.23 -49.94 -18.66
N VAL A 13 -25.70 -49.85 -19.89
CA VAL A 13 -24.41 -49.17 -20.15
C VAL A 13 -24.54 -47.65 -19.95
N GLY A 14 -25.70 -47.07 -20.31
CA GLY A 14 -25.99 -45.65 -20.08
C GLY A 14 -26.06 -45.27 -18.60
N VAL A 15 -26.70 -46.09 -17.75
CA VAL A 15 -26.82 -45.80 -16.32
C VAL A 15 -25.49 -45.99 -15.57
N VAL A 16 -24.70 -47.04 -15.90
CA VAL A 16 -23.38 -47.29 -15.28
C VAL A 16 -22.34 -46.26 -15.76
N GLY A 17 -22.38 -45.86 -17.04
CA GLY A 17 -21.52 -44.80 -17.57
C GLY A 17 -21.77 -43.43 -16.92
N THR A 18 -23.03 -43.12 -16.59
CA THR A 18 -23.43 -41.84 -15.98
C THR A 18 -23.16 -41.79 -14.47
N THR A 19 -23.27 -42.92 -13.76
CA THR A 19 -22.88 -42.98 -12.33
C THR A 19 -21.37 -42.94 -12.12
N ALA A 20 -20.59 -43.57 -12.99
CA ALA A 20 -19.12 -43.51 -12.92
C ALA A 20 -18.60 -42.08 -13.18
N THR A 21 -19.12 -41.38 -14.18
CA THR A 21 -18.74 -39.98 -14.46
C THR A 21 -19.14 -39.04 -13.33
N ALA A 22 -20.34 -39.19 -12.72
CA ALA A 22 -20.76 -38.33 -11.61
C ALA A 22 -19.84 -38.41 -10.37
N VAL A 23 -19.28 -39.60 -10.07
CA VAL A 23 -18.34 -39.79 -8.94
C VAL A 23 -16.95 -39.21 -9.23
N PHE A 24 -16.47 -39.31 -10.48
CA PHE A 24 -15.20 -38.69 -10.89
C PHE A 24 -15.29 -37.16 -10.98
N THR A 25 -16.37 -36.62 -11.56
CA THR A 25 -16.62 -35.17 -11.63
C THR A 25 -16.84 -34.56 -10.25
N GLY A 26 -17.48 -35.27 -9.30
CA GLY A 26 -17.66 -34.79 -7.93
C GLY A 26 -16.37 -34.71 -7.10
N ARG A 27 -15.37 -35.57 -7.38
CA ARG A 27 -14.03 -35.47 -6.76
C ARG A 27 -13.17 -34.39 -7.40
N TYR A 28 -13.21 -34.26 -8.74
CA TYR A 28 -12.54 -33.18 -9.47
C TYR A 28 -13.10 -31.81 -9.12
N MET A 29 -14.42 -31.66 -8.99
CA MET A 29 -15.05 -30.40 -8.56
C MET A 29 -14.75 -30.03 -7.11
N ARG A 30 -14.52 -31.00 -6.22
CA ARG A 30 -14.10 -30.70 -4.84
C ARG A 30 -12.66 -30.22 -4.76
N GLN A 31 -11.75 -30.84 -5.51
CA GLN A 31 -10.37 -30.37 -5.62
C GLN A 31 -10.31 -29.02 -6.35
N GLN A 32 -11.04 -28.87 -7.45
CA GLN A 32 -11.13 -27.62 -8.20
C GLN A 32 -11.82 -26.52 -7.39
N ALA A 33 -12.83 -26.79 -6.55
CA ALA A 33 -13.43 -25.78 -5.67
C ALA A 33 -12.50 -25.38 -4.50
N GLN A 34 -11.67 -26.31 -4.00
CA GLN A 34 -10.64 -25.99 -3.01
C GLN A 34 -9.51 -25.17 -3.62
N ASP A 35 -9.02 -25.56 -4.80
CA ASP A 35 -8.00 -24.83 -5.55
C ASP A 35 -8.53 -23.46 -6.00
N GLN A 36 -9.79 -23.38 -6.46
CA GLN A 36 -10.44 -22.12 -6.83
C GLN A 36 -10.65 -21.23 -5.60
N ALA A 37 -11.07 -21.78 -4.46
CA ALA A 37 -11.18 -21.01 -3.21
C ALA A 37 -9.82 -20.49 -2.72
N HIS A 38 -8.75 -21.27 -2.88
CA HIS A 38 -7.39 -20.84 -2.55
C HIS A 38 -6.88 -19.75 -3.51
N ILE A 39 -7.15 -19.89 -4.82
CA ILE A 39 -6.79 -18.90 -5.85
C ILE A 39 -7.58 -17.61 -5.65
N ASP A 40 -8.88 -17.70 -5.40
CA ASP A 40 -9.76 -16.55 -5.17
C ASP A 40 -9.39 -15.84 -3.85
N HIS A 41 -9.04 -16.60 -2.80
CA HIS A 41 -8.57 -16.05 -1.54
C HIS A 41 -7.17 -15.39 -1.66
N ALA A 42 -6.27 -15.96 -2.46
CA ALA A 42 -4.97 -15.35 -2.75
C ALA A 42 -5.13 -14.04 -3.55
N ARG A 43 -6.00 -14.04 -4.56
CA ARG A 43 -6.32 -12.84 -5.36
C ARG A 43 -6.98 -11.75 -4.52
N TRP A 44 -7.96 -12.09 -3.69
CA TRP A 44 -8.61 -11.18 -2.75
C TRP A 44 -7.58 -10.51 -1.83
N ARG A 45 -6.68 -11.29 -1.22
CA ARG A 45 -5.63 -10.73 -0.33
C ARG A 45 -4.67 -9.82 -1.08
N ARG A 46 -4.34 -10.14 -2.32
CA ARG A 46 -3.49 -9.29 -3.16
C ARG A 46 -4.16 -7.94 -3.47
N GLU A 47 -5.44 -7.95 -3.83
CA GLU A 47 -6.21 -6.73 -4.11
C GLU A 47 -6.31 -5.82 -2.87
N ILE A 48 -6.68 -6.36 -1.70
CA ILE A 48 -6.74 -5.57 -0.46
C ILE A 48 -5.37 -4.97 -0.10
N ARG A 49 -4.28 -5.73 -0.26
CA ARG A 49 -2.92 -5.22 0.00
C ARG A 49 -2.54 -4.12 -0.97
N GLN A 50 -2.83 -4.30 -2.25
CA GLN A 50 -2.56 -3.29 -3.27
C GLN A 50 -3.31 -1.99 -2.98
N GLU A 51 -4.59 -2.06 -2.64
CA GLU A 51 -5.39 -0.89 -2.22
C GLU A 51 -4.81 -0.22 -0.98
N THR A 52 -4.43 -1.02 0.03
CA THR A 52 -3.85 -0.50 1.29
C THR A 52 -2.51 0.21 1.04
N TYR A 53 -1.64 -0.37 0.21
CA TYR A 53 -0.34 0.23 -0.11
C TYR A 53 -0.50 1.48 -0.96
N ALA A 54 -1.43 1.48 -1.93
CA ALA A 54 -1.74 2.65 -2.74
C ALA A 54 -2.31 3.80 -1.89
N ALA A 55 -3.21 3.51 -0.96
CA ALA A 55 -3.79 4.47 -0.02
C ALA A 55 -2.76 5.12 0.91
N MET A 56 -1.56 4.52 1.04
CA MET A 56 -0.44 5.11 1.77
C MET A 56 0.49 5.91 0.82
N LEU A 57 0.79 5.39 -0.38
CA LEU A 57 1.74 6.01 -1.31
C LEU A 57 1.27 7.35 -1.89
N VAL A 58 -0.02 7.50 -2.16
CA VAL A 58 -0.57 8.76 -2.72
C VAL A 58 -0.31 9.94 -1.77
N PRO A 59 -0.78 9.94 -0.51
CA PRO A 59 -0.55 11.07 0.38
C PRO A 59 0.93 11.24 0.77
N ILE A 60 1.76 10.18 0.74
CA ILE A 60 3.22 10.32 0.89
C ILE A 60 3.82 11.17 -0.24
N THR A 61 3.39 10.94 -1.48
CA THR A 61 3.91 11.67 -2.64
C THR A 61 3.50 13.14 -2.57
N GLU A 62 2.26 13.41 -2.20
CA GLU A 62 1.76 14.77 -1.96
C GLU A 62 2.50 15.45 -0.81
N ALA A 63 2.70 14.77 0.33
CA ALA A 63 3.42 15.32 1.49
C ALA A 63 4.85 15.74 1.11
N ARG A 64 5.53 14.95 0.26
CA ARG A 64 6.87 15.29 -0.24
C ARG A 64 6.84 16.52 -1.15
N ALA A 65 5.81 16.67 -1.98
CA ALA A 65 5.66 17.84 -2.84
C ALA A 65 5.39 19.11 -2.00
N VAL A 66 4.47 19.03 -1.04
CA VAL A 66 4.15 20.13 -0.12
C VAL A 66 5.36 20.50 0.74
N ALA A 67 6.08 19.54 1.32
CA ALA A 67 7.29 19.81 2.09
C ALA A 67 8.37 20.50 1.25
N ARG A 68 8.51 20.12 -0.03
CA ARG A 68 9.43 20.78 -0.95
C ARG A 68 9.00 22.21 -1.23
N GLU A 69 7.71 22.46 -1.43
CA GLU A 69 7.22 23.81 -1.67
C GLU A 69 7.34 24.69 -0.42
N ALA A 70 7.02 24.17 0.77
CA ALA A 70 7.25 24.85 2.04
C ALA A 70 8.72 25.27 2.22
N SER A 71 9.66 24.36 1.91
CA SER A 71 11.10 24.69 1.96
C SER A 71 11.47 25.81 0.99
N ARG A 72 10.90 25.83 -0.22
CA ARG A 72 11.16 26.89 -1.20
C ARG A 72 10.57 28.22 -0.77
N ALA A 73 9.36 28.20 -0.21
CA ALA A 73 8.71 29.40 0.33
C ALA A 73 9.55 30.02 1.45
N LEU A 74 10.09 29.19 2.34
CA LEU A 74 11.03 29.63 3.38
C LEU A 74 12.33 30.21 2.80
N ILE A 75 12.88 29.63 1.73
CA ILE A 75 14.10 30.13 1.05
C ILE A 75 13.85 31.45 0.33
N ARG A 76 12.69 31.60 -0.33
CA ARG A 76 12.30 32.82 -1.05
C ARG A 76 11.85 33.94 -0.14
N GLU A 77 11.74 33.64 1.16
CA GLU A 77 11.21 34.56 2.15
C GLU A 77 9.76 34.98 1.87
N ASP A 78 8.96 34.05 1.31
CA ASP A 78 7.53 34.22 1.06
C ASP A 78 6.76 34.55 2.36
N THR A 79 5.50 34.97 2.22
CA THR A 79 4.71 35.48 3.35
C THR A 79 4.45 34.41 4.41
N ASP A 80 4.39 34.82 5.69
CA ASP A 80 4.10 33.90 6.79
C ASP A 80 2.78 33.14 6.60
N ALA A 81 1.77 33.77 5.97
CA ALA A 81 0.49 33.15 5.68
C ALA A 81 0.60 32.02 4.64
N GLU A 82 1.43 32.19 3.61
CA GLU A 82 1.68 31.15 2.60
C GLU A 82 2.45 29.97 3.20
N VAL A 83 3.49 30.26 3.99
CA VAL A 83 4.27 29.22 4.68
C VAL A 83 3.38 28.46 5.67
N GLU A 84 2.56 29.14 6.46
CA GLU A 84 1.64 28.51 7.42
C GLU A 84 0.63 27.60 6.72
N SER A 85 0.07 28.05 5.59
CA SER A 85 -0.84 27.24 4.78
C SER A 85 -0.18 25.94 4.29
N LEU A 86 1.07 26.02 3.82
CA LEU A 86 1.82 24.84 3.36
C LEU A 86 2.16 23.88 4.52
N LEU A 87 2.52 24.41 5.69
CA LEU A 87 2.77 23.59 6.88
C LEU A 87 1.50 22.90 7.39
N GLY A 88 0.37 23.62 7.41
CA GLY A 88 -0.94 23.02 7.74
C GLY A 88 -1.33 21.89 6.78
N GLN A 89 -1.15 22.09 5.47
CA GLN A 89 -1.37 21.05 4.46
C GLN A 89 -0.45 19.84 4.67
N LEU A 90 0.82 20.06 5.02
CA LEU A 90 1.75 18.99 5.31
C LEU A 90 1.31 18.17 6.54
N GLU A 91 0.87 18.85 7.61
CA GLU A 91 0.36 18.19 8.81
C GLU A 91 -0.87 17.33 8.50
N GLU A 92 -1.85 17.86 7.75
CA GLU A 92 -3.04 17.13 7.32
C GLU A 92 -2.70 15.86 6.54
N LEU A 93 -1.72 15.94 5.62
CA LEU A 93 -1.23 14.78 4.88
C LEU A 93 -0.53 13.76 5.79
N ILE A 94 0.25 14.21 6.78
CA ILE A 94 0.86 13.32 7.78
C ILE A 94 -0.20 12.60 8.62
N GLN A 95 -1.30 13.26 8.98
CA GLN A 95 -2.43 12.62 9.66
C GLN A 95 -3.14 11.62 8.76
N THR A 96 -3.32 11.95 7.47
CA THR A 96 -3.90 11.06 6.47
C THR A 96 -3.06 9.78 6.30
N ILE A 97 -1.73 9.92 6.17
CA ILE A 97 -0.81 8.78 6.09
C ILE A 97 -0.91 7.92 7.35
N ARG A 98 -0.96 8.55 8.53
CA ARG A 98 -1.10 7.85 9.82
C ARG A 98 -2.42 7.06 9.89
N ALA A 99 -3.52 7.63 9.42
CA ALA A 99 -4.81 6.94 9.34
C ALA A 99 -4.73 5.74 8.39
N SER A 100 -4.10 5.89 7.22
CA SER A 100 -3.87 4.79 6.27
C SER A 100 -3.01 3.65 6.86
N CYS A 101 -2.11 3.97 7.81
CA CYS A 101 -1.30 2.96 8.49
C CYS A 101 -2.14 2.02 9.39
N ALA A 102 -3.33 2.44 9.86
CA ALA A 102 -4.16 1.60 10.73
C ALA A 102 -4.48 0.23 10.10
N ARG A 103 -4.82 0.23 8.80
CA ARG A 103 -5.11 -1.01 8.06
C ARG A 103 -3.84 -1.81 7.79
N LEU A 104 -2.73 -1.11 7.51
CA LEU A 104 -1.42 -1.74 7.33
C LEU A 104 -0.95 -2.46 8.60
N TYR A 105 -1.16 -1.88 9.79
CA TYR A 105 -0.79 -2.51 11.06
C TYR A 105 -1.59 -3.78 11.38
N LEU A 106 -2.83 -3.87 10.90
CA LEU A 106 -3.71 -5.01 11.16
C LEU A 106 -3.43 -6.17 10.20
N GLU A 107 -3.20 -5.88 8.91
CA GLU A 107 -3.18 -6.90 7.85
C GLU A 107 -1.85 -7.01 7.09
N GLY A 108 -0.93 -6.07 7.33
CA GLY A 108 0.34 -5.98 6.62
C GLY A 108 1.40 -6.94 7.16
N PRO A 109 2.29 -7.47 6.29
CA PRO A 109 3.52 -8.13 6.73
C PRO A 109 4.37 -7.18 7.60
N ILE A 110 5.06 -7.74 8.59
CA ILE A 110 5.82 -6.97 9.59
C ILE A 110 6.89 -6.08 8.94
N GLU A 111 7.48 -6.51 7.83
CA GLU A 111 8.47 -5.76 7.06
C GLU A 111 7.86 -4.51 6.41
N VAL A 112 6.68 -4.65 5.79
CA VAL A 112 5.95 -3.53 5.16
C VAL A 112 5.49 -2.53 6.21
N VAL A 113 5.00 -3.03 7.35
CA VAL A 113 4.64 -2.21 8.52
C VAL A 113 5.84 -1.39 9.00
N ARG A 114 7.00 -2.01 9.21
CA ARG A 114 8.23 -1.31 9.65
C ARG A 114 8.69 -0.26 8.65
N ALA A 115 8.56 -0.54 7.36
CA ALA A 115 8.91 0.40 6.31
C ALA A 115 7.95 1.60 6.27
N GLY A 116 6.65 1.37 6.41
CA GLY A 116 5.65 2.45 6.50
C GLY A 116 5.87 3.35 7.72
N ASP A 117 6.16 2.73 8.86
CA ASP A 117 6.56 3.39 10.09
C ASP A 117 7.78 4.31 9.92
N ALA A 118 8.79 3.83 9.19
CA ALA A 118 9.98 4.62 8.91
C ALA A 118 9.65 5.84 8.07
N VAL A 119 8.80 5.71 7.05
CA VAL A 119 8.33 6.86 6.26
C VAL A 119 7.65 7.90 7.16
N LEU A 120 6.69 7.48 7.99
CA LEU A 120 5.95 8.39 8.86
C LEU A 120 6.87 9.12 9.85
N ARG A 121 7.82 8.41 10.46
CA ARG A 121 8.81 9.02 11.36
C ARG A 121 9.66 10.05 10.63
N LYS A 122 10.15 9.75 9.43
CA LYS A 122 10.99 10.68 8.66
C LYS A 122 10.22 11.90 8.18
N LEU A 123 8.96 11.74 7.77
CA LEU A 123 8.09 12.87 7.42
C LEU A 123 7.87 13.81 8.61
N ARG A 124 7.61 13.29 9.81
CA ARG A 124 7.51 14.14 11.02
C ARG A 124 8.80 14.89 11.34
N VAL A 125 9.96 14.30 11.08
CA VAL A 125 11.24 14.99 11.25
C VAL A 125 11.40 16.13 10.24
N VAL A 126 10.94 15.95 8.99
CA VAL A 126 10.92 17.03 7.99
C VAL A 126 9.98 18.15 8.40
N ASP A 127 8.76 17.81 8.82
CA ASP A 127 7.75 18.73 9.32
C ASP A 127 8.27 19.58 10.49
N ASN A 128 8.76 18.93 11.55
CA ASN A 128 9.37 19.61 12.69
C ASN A 128 10.54 20.53 12.30
N ASN A 129 11.38 20.12 11.33
CA ASN A 129 12.47 20.95 10.84
C ASN A 129 11.96 22.21 10.12
N LEU A 130 10.92 22.08 9.30
CA LEU A 130 10.32 23.22 8.61
C LEU A 130 9.64 24.19 9.57
N VAL A 131 8.90 23.68 10.58
CA VAL A 131 8.31 24.50 11.65
C VAL A 131 9.41 25.23 12.42
N THR A 132 10.48 24.53 12.83
CA THR A 132 11.60 25.13 13.56
C THR A 132 12.30 26.22 12.74
N TRP A 133 12.44 26.02 11.42
CA TRP A 133 13.02 27.02 10.52
C TRP A 133 12.11 28.25 10.38
N LYS A 134 10.80 28.06 10.27
CA LYS A 134 9.84 29.18 10.27
C LYS A 134 9.97 30.00 11.56
N ASP A 135 9.94 29.34 12.71
CA ASP A 135 10.00 30.01 14.02
C ASP A 135 11.36 30.72 14.24
N SER A 136 12.44 30.16 13.69
CA SER A 136 13.75 30.82 13.75
C SER A 136 13.79 32.12 12.94
N ARG A 137 13.07 32.23 11.80
CA ARG A 137 13.01 33.49 11.02
C ARG A 137 12.45 34.66 11.85
N VAL A 138 11.51 34.38 12.76
CA VAL A 138 10.91 35.39 13.65
C VAL A 138 11.89 35.85 14.73
N SER A 139 12.82 34.98 15.14
CA SER A 139 13.70 35.21 16.30
C SER A 139 15.16 35.56 15.96
N SER A 140 15.70 35.11 14.82
CA SER A 140 17.05 35.47 14.31
C SER A 140 17.22 35.04 12.84
N SER A 141 17.75 35.92 11.99
CA SER A 141 17.95 35.68 10.55
C SER A 141 19.28 35.01 10.19
N GLU A 142 20.09 34.60 11.17
CA GLU A 142 21.53 34.42 10.92
C GLU A 142 21.93 33.08 10.25
N HIS A 143 21.05 32.07 10.14
CA HIS A 143 21.48 30.69 9.81
C HIS A 143 20.70 29.95 8.70
N PRO A 144 20.24 30.59 7.60
CA PRO A 144 19.43 29.91 6.57
C PRO A 144 20.15 28.72 5.91
N ALA A 145 21.48 28.78 5.76
CA ALA A 145 22.26 27.71 5.14
C ALA A 145 22.20 26.38 5.93
N GLU A 146 22.24 26.44 7.25
CA GLU A 146 22.19 25.23 8.10
C GLU A 146 20.81 24.55 7.99
N TYR A 147 19.74 25.32 7.96
CA TYR A 147 18.38 24.79 7.80
C TYR A 147 18.18 24.17 6.40
N ILE A 148 18.72 24.79 5.36
CA ILE A 148 18.70 24.25 3.99
C ILE A 148 19.43 22.91 3.96
N GLU A 149 20.67 22.85 4.45
CA GLU A 149 21.47 21.61 4.49
C GLU A 149 20.72 20.52 5.26
N ARG A 150 20.28 20.81 6.47
CA ARG A 150 19.52 19.88 7.31
C ARG A 150 18.26 19.40 6.59
N HIS A 151 17.50 20.29 5.97
CA HIS A 151 16.29 19.92 5.23
C HIS A 151 16.60 19.00 4.05
N THR A 152 17.65 19.28 3.27
CA THR A 152 18.03 18.42 2.13
C THR A 152 18.40 17.00 2.57
N ILE A 153 19.13 16.86 3.69
CA ILE A 153 19.45 15.55 4.28
C ILE A 153 18.17 14.83 4.70
N LYS A 154 17.26 15.50 5.42
CA LYS A 154 16.00 14.88 5.87
C LYS A 154 15.06 14.53 4.73
N ALA A 155 14.99 15.34 3.68
CA ALA A 155 14.24 15.02 2.47
C ALA A 155 14.81 13.79 1.75
N ALA A 156 16.14 13.63 1.70
CA ALA A 156 16.78 12.42 1.17
C ALA A 156 16.45 11.18 2.02
N GLU A 157 16.49 11.29 3.35
CA GLU A 157 16.10 10.20 4.26
C GLU A 157 14.63 9.77 4.06
N VAL A 158 13.70 10.71 3.80
CA VAL A 158 12.32 10.38 3.43
C VAL A 158 12.30 9.62 2.11
N ALA A 159 13.00 10.09 1.08
CA ALA A 159 13.03 9.41 -0.22
C ALA A 159 13.56 7.97 -0.11
N SER A 160 14.64 7.75 0.63
CA SER A 160 15.15 6.40 0.91
C SER A 160 14.14 5.52 1.64
N SER A 161 13.41 6.07 2.62
CA SER A 161 12.39 5.33 3.36
C SER A 161 11.19 4.96 2.48
N VAL A 162 10.78 5.86 1.57
CA VAL A 162 9.71 5.58 0.61
C VAL A 162 10.13 4.48 -0.36
N ASN A 163 11.35 4.52 -0.88
CA ASN A 163 11.86 3.45 -1.75
C ASN A 163 11.89 2.09 -1.03
N TRP A 164 12.29 2.09 0.25
CA TRP A 164 12.27 0.88 1.06
C TRP A 164 10.84 0.35 1.27
N PHE A 165 9.88 1.23 1.59
CA PHE A 165 8.47 0.85 1.69
C PHE A 165 7.92 0.25 0.39
N THR A 166 8.16 0.90 -0.75
CA THR A 166 7.73 0.40 -2.06
C THR A 166 8.35 -0.96 -2.37
N HIS A 167 9.63 -1.17 -2.01
CA HIS A 167 10.31 -2.46 -2.19
C HIS A 167 9.65 -3.57 -1.37
N GLU A 168 9.44 -3.35 -0.06
CA GLU A 168 8.79 -4.36 0.80
C GLU A 168 7.34 -4.61 0.39
N ALA A 169 6.61 -3.57 -0.01
CA ALA A 169 5.25 -3.67 -0.53
C ALA A 169 5.19 -4.53 -1.81
N SER A 170 6.09 -4.30 -2.77
CA SER A 170 6.18 -5.11 -3.99
C SER A 170 6.49 -6.56 -3.67
N LYS A 171 7.51 -6.80 -2.85
CA LYS A 171 7.91 -8.14 -2.40
C LYS A 171 6.75 -8.89 -1.72
N ALA A 172 5.98 -8.18 -0.89
CA ALA A 172 4.81 -8.74 -0.22
C ALA A 172 3.69 -9.13 -1.19
N LEU A 173 3.49 -8.38 -2.29
CA LEU A 173 2.53 -8.74 -3.34
C LEU A 173 3.01 -9.92 -4.18
N ASP A 174 4.30 -9.98 -4.49
CA ASP A 174 4.88 -11.07 -5.28
C ASP A 174 4.90 -12.40 -4.52
N SER A 175 5.09 -12.38 -3.19
CA SER A 175 5.03 -13.58 -2.34
C SER A 175 3.64 -14.21 -2.20
N THR A 176 2.60 -13.56 -2.71
CA THR A 176 1.20 -14.03 -2.62
C THR A 176 0.63 -14.59 -3.93
N GLY A 177 1.41 -14.57 -5.02
CA GLY A 177 1.08 -15.23 -6.29
C GLY A 177 1.78 -16.58 -6.42
#